data_AF-A0A0C9YUC4-F1
#
_entry.id   AF-A0A0C9YUC4-F1
#
_cell.length_a   1.000
_cell.length_b   1.000
_cell.length_c   1.000
_cell.angle_alpha   90.00
_cell.angle_beta   90.00
_cell.angle_gamma   90.00
#
_symmetry.space_group_name_H-M   'P 1'
#
loop_
_entity.id
_entity.type
_entity.pdbx_description
1 polymer ?
#
loop_
_entity_poly.entity_id
_entity_poly.type
_entity_poly.pdbx_seq_one_letter_code
_entity_poly.pdbx_strand_id
1 'polypeptide(L)'
;MPESLKHKPQGKLPEPPRPVKQQKPAKDAPQTSAQTSPPHTHQNLTLADWMTVYSFINDHPDVTQADVVKHFATLQTGRLVFDQSTLSHKL
;
A
#
# COMPACT_ATOMS: atom_id res chain seq x y z
N MET A 1 -25.01 -40.87 9.94
CA MET A 1 -25.82 -39.65 10.09
C MET A 1 -25.13 -38.53 9.32
N PRO A 2 -25.72 -37.97 8.25
CA PRO A 2 -25.12 -36.85 7.52
C PRO A 2 -25.41 -35.53 8.25
N GLU A 3 -24.35 -34.81 8.62
CA GLU A 3 -24.49 -33.47 9.19
C GLU A 3 -24.91 -32.48 8.11
N SER A 4 -25.97 -31.74 8.41
CA SER A 4 -26.70 -30.90 7.48
C SER A 4 -25.99 -29.55 7.29
N LEU A 5 -25.73 -29.18 6.04
CA LEU A 5 -25.35 -27.84 5.61
C LEU A 5 -26.48 -26.86 5.93
N LYS A 6 -26.31 -26.02 6.97
CA LYS A 6 -27.24 -24.93 7.27
C LYS A 6 -26.65 -23.58 6.85
N HIS A 7 -27.11 -23.09 5.70
CA HIS A 7 -26.89 -21.72 5.27
C HIS A 7 -27.59 -20.72 6.21
N LYS A 8 -26.92 -19.61 6.53
CA LYS A 8 -27.49 -18.48 7.27
C LYS A 8 -27.84 -17.34 6.30
N PRO A 9 -28.94 -16.58 6.51
CA PRO A 9 -29.51 -15.66 5.52
C PRO A 9 -28.61 -14.46 5.20
N GLN A 10 -28.57 -14.05 3.93
CA GLN A 10 -27.92 -12.81 3.51
C GLN A 10 -28.59 -11.59 4.16
N GLY A 11 -27.83 -10.90 5.01
CA GLY A 11 -28.23 -9.65 5.65
C GLY A 11 -27.31 -8.49 5.26
N LYS A 12 -27.77 -7.71 4.28
CA LYS A 12 -27.53 -6.27 4.01
C LYS A 12 -26.08 -5.74 4.06
N LEU A 13 -25.64 -5.28 2.89
CA LEU A 13 -24.49 -4.37 2.68
C LEU A 13 -24.68 -3.05 3.44
N PRO A 14 -23.72 -2.57 4.25
CA PRO A 14 -23.71 -1.19 4.73
C PRO A 14 -23.18 -0.22 3.66
N GLU A 15 -23.91 0.88 3.47
CA GLU A 15 -23.64 2.04 2.61
C GLU A 15 -22.16 2.49 2.54
N PRO A 16 -21.71 3.10 1.44
CA PRO A 16 -20.41 3.78 1.41
C PRO A 16 -20.40 4.93 2.44
N PRO A 17 -19.27 5.19 3.12
CA PRO A 17 -19.17 6.30 4.04
C PRO A 17 -19.39 7.62 3.28
N ARG A 18 -20.38 8.38 3.72
CA ARG A 18 -20.69 9.73 3.21
C ARG A 18 -19.47 10.64 3.41
N PRO A 19 -19.12 11.52 2.46
CA PRO A 19 -18.01 12.44 2.65
C PRO A 19 -18.32 13.39 3.81
N VAL A 20 -17.47 13.32 4.84
CA VAL A 20 -17.57 14.15 6.04
C VAL A 20 -17.31 15.59 5.63
N LYS A 21 -18.27 16.48 5.90
CA LYS A 21 -18.09 17.93 5.70
C LYS A 21 -16.86 18.38 6.51
N GLN A 22 -15.89 18.99 5.83
CA GLN A 22 -14.73 19.63 6.47
C GLN A 22 -15.24 20.65 7.50
N GLN A 23 -15.00 20.36 8.78
CA GLN A 23 -15.26 21.32 9.85
C GLN A 23 -14.19 22.41 9.78
N LYS A 24 -14.63 23.68 9.81
CA LYS A 24 -13.74 24.84 9.91
C LYS A 24 -12.99 24.76 11.25
N PRO A 25 -11.70 25.13 11.33
CA PRO A 25 -10.97 25.07 12.59
C PRO A 25 -11.56 26.08 13.60
N ALA A 26 -11.89 25.61 14.80
CA ALA A 26 -12.17 26.47 15.95
C ALA A 26 -10.86 27.13 16.41
N LYS A 27 -10.96 28.37 16.89
CA LYS A 27 -9.85 29.34 17.02
C LYS A 27 -8.94 29.14 18.25
N ASP A 28 -9.05 28.02 18.96
CA ASP A 28 -8.32 27.78 20.21
C ASP A 28 -8.04 26.28 20.41
N ALA A 29 -7.10 25.74 19.63
CA ALA A 29 -6.58 24.40 19.81
C ALA A 29 -5.04 24.45 19.76
N PRO A 30 -4.32 23.65 20.58
CA PRO A 30 -2.87 23.65 20.58
C PRO A 30 -2.36 23.25 19.19
N GLN A 31 -1.49 24.09 18.63
CA GLN A 31 -0.89 23.91 17.32
C GLN A 31 -0.07 22.62 17.30
N THR A 32 -0.65 21.56 16.73
CA THR A 32 0.05 20.29 16.54
C THR A 32 1.06 20.49 15.41
N SER A 33 2.35 20.44 15.73
CA SER A 33 3.47 20.48 14.77
C SER A 33 3.63 19.17 13.98
N ALA A 34 2.53 18.48 13.68
CA ALA A 34 2.57 17.30 12.84
C ALA A 34 2.53 17.75 11.39
N GLN A 35 3.71 17.84 10.79
CA GLN A 35 3.87 18.07 9.36
C GLN A 35 3.39 16.81 8.65
N THR A 36 2.17 16.82 8.13
CA THR A 36 1.72 15.76 7.22
C THR A 36 2.59 15.85 5.98
N SER A 37 3.50 14.90 5.82
CA SER A 37 4.18 14.67 4.56
C SER A 37 3.12 14.62 3.46
N PRO A 38 3.35 15.25 2.30
CA PRO A 38 2.41 15.16 1.20
C PRO A 38 2.15 13.68 0.92
N PRO A 39 0.91 13.29 0.58
CA PRO A 39 0.62 11.93 0.20
C PRO A 39 1.46 11.63 -1.03
N HIS A 40 2.62 11.01 -0.82
CA HIS A 40 3.29 10.28 -1.87
C HIS A 40 2.21 9.33 -2.35
N THR A 41 1.71 9.56 -3.56
CA THR A 41 0.73 8.66 -4.15
C THR A 41 1.56 7.44 -4.51
N HIS A 42 1.82 6.59 -3.51
CA HIS A 42 2.42 5.28 -3.70
C HIS A 42 1.43 4.57 -4.62
N GLN A 43 1.71 4.60 -5.92
CA GLN A 43 0.97 3.81 -6.87
C GLN A 43 1.18 2.38 -6.40
N ASN A 44 0.10 1.77 -5.90
CA ASN A 44 0.19 0.42 -5.33
C ASN A 44 0.68 -0.49 -6.46
N LEU A 45 1.90 -0.99 -6.30
CA LEU A 45 2.47 -2.00 -7.18
C LEU A 45 1.54 -3.20 -7.26
N THR A 46 1.34 -3.70 -8.47
CA THR A 46 0.50 -4.87 -8.69
C THR A 46 1.20 -6.12 -8.14
N LEU A 47 0.43 -7.20 -7.95
CA LEU A 47 1.01 -8.49 -7.56
C LEU A 47 2.08 -8.98 -8.55
N ALA A 48 1.87 -8.74 -9.85
CA ALA A 48 2.82 -9.12 -10.90
C ALA A 48 4.13 -8.33 -10.78
N ASP A 49 4.05 -7.03 -10.46
CA ASP A 49 5.23 -6.20 -10.21
C ASP A 49 6.01 -6.73 -9.00
N TRP A 50 5.32 -7.08 -7.91
CA TRP A 50 5.95 -7.66 -6.73
C TRP A 50 6.63 -9.00 -7.02
N MET A 51 6.00 -9.89 -7.78
CA MET A 51 6.63 -11.15 -8.18
C MET A 51 7.93 -10.90 -8.95
N THR A 52 7.94 -9.91 -9.83
CA THR A 52 9.15 -9.52 -10.58
C THR A 52 10.25 -9.02 -9.64
N VAL A 53 9.90 -8.19 -8.65
CA VAL A 53 10.84 -7.69 -7.63
C VAL A 53 11.41 -8.84 -6.79
N TYR A 54 10.58 -9.80 -6.36
CA TYR A 54 11.06 -10.94 -5.57
C TYR A 54 11.97 -11.87 -6.37
N SER A 55 11.64 -12.16 -7.64
CA SER A 55 12.52 -12.93 -8.53
C SER A 55 13.88 -12.26 -8.68
N PHE A 56 13.91 -10.94 -8.88
CA PHE A 56 15.15 -10.18 -8.99
C PHE A 56 16.00 -10.30 -7.71
N ILE A 57 15.41 -10.16 -6.53
CA ILE A 57 16.13 -10.28 -5.25
C ILE A 57 16.68 -11.70 -5.07
N ASN A 58 15.90 -12.72 -5.40
CA ASN A 58 16.33 -14.11 -5.26
C ASN A 58 17.50 -14.45 -6.20
N ASP A 59 17.52 -13.89 -7.41
CA ASP A 59 18.62 -14.06 -8.36
C ASP A 59 19.88 -13.26 -7.96
N HIS A 60 19.73 -12.25 -7.09
CA HIS A 60 20.77 -11.30 -6.73
C HIS A 60 20.89 -11.17 -5.20
N PRO A 61 21.43 -12.16 -4.48
CA PRO A 61 21.50 -12.11 -3.01
C PRO A 61 22.43 -11.01 -2.48
N ASP A 62 23.36 -10.53 -3.30
CA ASP A 62 24.38 -9.55 -2.91
C ASP A 62 23.96 -8.09 -3.15
N VAL A 63 22.81 -7.84 -3.80
CA VAL A 63 22.37 -6.45 -4.06
C VAL A 63 21.70 -5.85 -2.84
N THR A 64 22.02 -4.59 -2.56
CA THR A 64 21.35 -3.88 -1.46
C THR A 64 19.93 -3.51 -1.87
N GLN A 65 19.06 -3.35 -0.87
CA GLN A 65 17.69 -2.92 -1.10
C GLN A 65 17.58 -1.55 -1.79
N ALA A 66 18.55 -0.66 -1.55
CA ALA A 66 18.64 0.63 -2.24
C ALA A 66 18.96 0.45 -3.73
N ASP A 67 19.84 -0.50 -4.06
CA ASP A 67 20.18 -0.83 -5.44
C ASP A 67 19.01 -1.47 -6.18
N VAL A 68 18.22 -2.31 -5.51
CA VAL A 68 16.96 -2.86 -6.06
C VAL A 68 16.00 -1.73 -6.44
N VAL A 69 15.73 -0.80 -5.51
CA VAL A 69 14.86 0.36 -5.77
C VAL A 69 15.39 1.19 -6.94
N LYS A 70 16.70 1.45 -6.97
CA LYS A 70 17.35 2.20 -8.05
C LYS A 70 17.23 1.49 -9.39
N HIS A 71 17.43 0.18 -9.44
CA HIS A 71 17.32 -0.62 -10.65
C HIS A 71 15.93 -0.47 -11.28
N PHE A 72 14.88 -0.74 -10.50
CA PHE A 72 13.49 -0.66 -10.98
C PHE A 72 13.03 0.77 -11.30
N ALA A 73 13.63 1.79 -10.66
CA ALA A 73 13.39 3.19 -11.00
C ALA A 73 14.04 3.60 -12.34
N THR A 74 15.10 2.92 -12.79
CA THR A 74 15.82 3.22 -14.05
C THR A 74 15.25 2.51 -15.28
N LEU A 75 14.31 1.57 -15.10
CA LEU A 75 13.70 0.83 -16.22
C LEU A 75 12.84 1.76 -17.09
N GLN A 76 13.04 1.70 -18.42
CA GLN A 76 12.30 2.49 -19.41
C GLN A 76 10.89 1.96 -19.68
N THR A 77 10.64 0.68 -19.41
CA THR A 77 9.34 0.02 -19.55
C THR A 77 9.00 -0.65 -18.23
N GLY A 78 7.79 -0.43 -17.70
CA GLY A 78 7.41 -1.00 -16.40
C GLY A 78 8.18 -0.39 -15.23
N ARG A 79 8.48 0.91 -15.28
CA ARG A 79 9.14 1.63 -14.19
C ARG A 79 8.35 1.48 -12.90
N LEU A 80 8.91 0.79 -11.92
CA LEU A 80 8.28 0.63 -10.61
C LEU A 80 8.75 1.77 -9.71
N VAL A 81 7.80 2.49 -9.13
CA VAL A 81 8.09 3.59 -8.20
C VAL A 81 7.66 3.14 -6.82
N PHE A 82 8.64 2.71 -6.02
CA PHE A 82 8.48 2.37 -4.62
C PHE A 82 9.72 2.83 -3.86
N ASP A 83 9.57 2.99 -2.55
CA ASP A 83 10.68 3.36 -1.68
C ASP A 83 11.29 2.13 -0.99
N GLN A 84 12.44 2.34 -0.37
CA GLN A 84 13.08 1.31 0.41
C GLN A 84 12.16 0.81 1.53
N SER A 85 11.43 1.68 2.23
CA SER A 85 10.50 1.27 3.30
C SER A 85 9.43 0.29 2.84
N THR A 86 8.87 0.47 1.65
CA THR A 86 7.86 -0.41 1.07
C THR A 86 8.45 -1.80 0.82
N LEU A 87 9.69 -1.85 0.30
CA LEU A 87 10.37 -3.12 0.10
C LEU A 87 10.73 -3.80 1.43
N SER A 88 11.11 -3.04 2.47
CA SER A 88 11.42 -3.58 3.79
C SER A 88 10.21 -4.16 4.51
N HIS A 89 9.02 -3.63 4.23
CA HIS A 89 7.77 -4.14 4.79
C HIS A 89 7.26 -5.38 4.02
N LYS A 90 7.86 -5.69 2.87
CA LYS A 90 7.45 -6.77 1.97
C LYS A 90 8.39 -7.98 2.00
N LEU A 91 9.66 -7.76 2.30
CA LEU A 91 10.61 -8.81 2.66
C LEU A 91 10.30 -9.33 4.07
#